data_AF-A0A957N6N7-F1
#
_entry.id   AF-A0A957N6N7-F1
#
_cell.length_a   1.000
_cell.length_b   1.000
_cell.length_c   1.000
_cell.angle_alpha   90.00
_cell.angle_beta   90.00
_cell.angle_gamma   90.00
#
_symmetry.space_group_name_H-M   'P 1'
#
loop_
_entity.id
_entity.type
_entity.pdbx_description
1 polymer ?
#
loop_
_entity_poly.entity_id
_entity_poly.type
_entity_poly.pdbx_seq_one_letter_code
_entity_poly.pdbx_strand_id
1 'polypeptide(L)'
;MSTAPNKKRLDLLLVERGLVESRERARRLIMAGEVLVDGHVSDKPGRAVPADAEVEVRSLPRYVSRGGLKLEAALADFALDVTGLVAVDVGASTVGFTDCLLQHGAARVYAIDVGYGQLAWSLRTDPRVVVMERTNIRHVTALPDGVLADLAVIDCSFIGLDKVLPPTLTFLAPDADVIALIKPQFEVGRDDVGKGGVVRDRKVHRRVITATAAFAQGLGLTVTGLTVSPAPGPAGNIEFLIRLTRAPALPLDLAQATDQVLARAASLKRQD
;
A
#
# COMPACT_ATOMS: atom_id res chain seq x y z
N MET A 1 -10.26 53.72 -13.60
CA MET A 1 -11.38 52.78 -13.67
C MET A 1 -11.01 51.55 -12.86
N SER A 2 -11.64 51.33 -11.71
CA SER A 2 -11.41 50.12 -10.90
C SER A 2 -12.26 49.01 -11.52
N THR A 3 -11.64 48.09 -12.23
CA THR A 3 -12.28 46.84 -12.64
C THR A 3 -12.50 46.03 -11.38
N ALA A 4 -13.75 45.86 -10.96
CA ALA A 4 -14.07 44.93 -9.88
C ALA A 4 -13.44 43.57 -10.22
N PRO A 5 -12.71 42.93 -9.29
CA PRO A 5 -12.10 41.64 -9.57
C PRO A 5 -13.22 40.69 -9.99
N ASN A 6 -13.07 40.09 -11.17
CA ASN A 6 -14.00 39.09 -11.68
C ASN A 6 -13.99 37.93 -10.70
N LYS A 7 -15.03 37.82 -9.85
CA LYS A 7 -15.09 36.78 -8.82
C LYS A 7 -15.94 35.62 -9.32
N LYS A 8 -15.43 34.41 -9.14
CA LYS A 8 -16.12 33.16 -9.46
C LYS A 8 -16.32 32.33 -8.21
N ARG A 9 -17.35 31.48 -8.21
CA ARG A 9 -17.52 30.49 -7.14
C ARG A 9 -16.39 29.47 -7.23
N LEU A 10 -15.78 29.14 -6.10
CA LEU A 10 -14.67 28.19 -6.03
C LEU A 10 -15.01 26.83 -6.67
N ASP A 11 -16.21 26.30 -6.42
CA ASP A 11 -16.65 25.02 -7.01
C ASP A 11 -16.73 25.03 -8.55
N LEU A 12 -17.01 26.18 -9.14
CA LEU A 12 -17.03 26.35 -10.60
C LEU A 12 -15.63 26.64 -11.15
N LEU A 13 -14.85 27.46 -10.44
CA LEU A 13 -13.49 27.83 -10.84
C LEU A 13 -12.58 26.60 -10.95
N LEU A 14 -12.70 25.64 -10.03
CA LEU A 14 -11.95 24.38 -10.07
C LEU A 14 -12.24 23.56 -11.33
N VAL A 15 -13.51 23.48 -11.73
CA VAL A 15 -13.93 22.73 -12.93
C VAL A 15 -13.49 23.47 -14.20
N GLU A 16 -13.70 24.78 -14.24
CA GLU A 16 -13.33 25.62 -15.39
C GLU A 16 -11.82 25.59 -15.67
N ARG A 17 -11.00 25.54 -14.62
CA ARG A 17 -9.54 25.41 -14.73
C ARG A 17 -9.07 23.96 -14.96
N GLY A 18 -9.96 22.99 -15.07
CA GLY A 18 -9.62 21.58 -15.26
C GLY A 18 -8.94 20.92 -14.06
N LEU A 19 -8.99 21.52 -12.88
CA LEU A 19 -8.38 20.97 -11.66
C LEU A 19 -9.20 19.80 -11.08
N VAL A 20 -10.48 19.72 -11.43
CA VAL A 20 -11.40 18.64 -11.04
C VAL A 20 -12.38 18.33 -12.18
N GLU A 21 -12.73 17.07 -12.33
CA GLU A 21 -13.54 16.57 -13.46
C GLU A 21 -15.02 16.97 -13.41
N SER A 22 -15.55 17.29 -12.22
CA SER A 22 -16.95 17.64 -12.06
C SER A 22 -17.18 18.58 -10.89
N ARG A 23 -18.26 19.36 -10.98
CA ARG A 23 -18.67 20.28 -9.91
C ARG A 23 -19.00 19.57 -8.60
N GLU A 24 -19.53 18.35 -8.68
CA GLU A 24 -19.83 17.53 -7.51
C GLU A 24 -18.55 17.07 -6.80
N ARG A 25 -17.53 16.65 -7.57
CA ARG A 25 -16.21 16.34 -7.05
C ARG A 25 -15.54 17.59 -6.43
N ALA A 26 -15.66 18.75 -7.09
CA ALA A 26 -15.20 20.03 -6.57
C ALA A 26 -15.78 20.33 -5.18
N ARG A 27 -17.09 20.20 -5.01
CA ARG A 27 -17.77 20.45 -3.73
C ARG A 27 -17.29 19.53 -2.62
N ARG A 28 -17.14 18.22 -2.90
CA ARG A 28 -16.61 17.24 -1.93
C ARG A 28 -15.20 17.61 -1.47
N LEU A 29 -14.30 17.93 -2.41
CA LEU A 29 -12.93 18.30 -2.10
C LEU A 29 -12.83 19.58 -1.28
N ILE A 30 -13.61 20.60 -1.65
CA ILE A 30 -13.68 21.85 -0.89
C ILE A 30 -14.18 21.57 0.53
N MET A 31 -15.30 20.87 0.69
CA MET A 31 -15.86 20.55 2.02
C MET A 31 -14.95 19.66 2.87
N ALA A 32 -14.09 18.85 2.24
CA ALA A 32 -13.08 18.05 2.91
C ALA A 32 -11.84 18.86 3.35
N GLY A 33 -11.77 20.17 3.02
CA GLY A 33 -10.61 21.01 3.33
C GLY A 33 -9.42 20.77 2.40
N GLU A 34 -9.65 20.13 1.26
CA GLU A 34 -8.61 19.71 0.31
C GLU A 34 -8.35 20.75 -0.78
N VAL A 35 -8.86 21.95 -0.62
CA VAL A 35 -8.66 23.03 -1.60
C VAL A 35 -8.03 24.21 -0.90
N LEU A 36 -6.86 24.62 -1.39
CA LEU A 36 -6.18 25.83 -0.97
C LEU A 36 -6.54 26.96 -1.92
N VAL A 37 -6.81 28.14 -1.37
CA VAL A 37 -6.94 29.39 -2.11
C VAL A 37 -5.93 30.35 -1.51
N ASP A 38 -4.99 30.82 -2.31
CA ASP A 38 -3.87 31.69 -1.90
C ASP A 38 -3.14 31.13 -0.66
N GLY A 39 -2.82 29.82 -0.69
CA GLY A 39 -2.14 29.11 0.38
C GLY A 39 -2.99 28.75 1.61
N HIS A 40 -4.29 29.06 1.63
CA HIS A 40 -5.17 28.82 2.79
C HIS A 40 -6.29 27.85 2.46
N VAL A 41 -6.57 26.92 3.38
CA VAL A 41 -7.67 25.95 3.22
C VAL A 41 -8.99 26.71 3.07
N SER A 42 -9.77 26.34 2.05
CA SER A 42 -11.10 26.85 1.80
C SER A 42 -12.09 25.70 1.86
N ASP A 43 -13.07 25.81 2.74
CA ASP A 43 -14.06 24.78 3.07
C ASP A 43 -15.47 25.05 2.53
N LYS A 44 -15.65 26.20 1.87
CA LYS A 44 -16.95 26.69 1.36
C LYS A 44 -17.02 26.64 -0.16
N PRO A 45 -17.76 25.70 -0.77
CA PRO A 45 -17.83 25.57 -2.22
C PRO A 45 -18.36 26.81 -2.95
N GLY A 46 -19.30 27.51 -2.32
CA GLY A 46 -19.90 28.74 -2.83
C GLY A 46 -19.07 30.00 -2.61
N ARG A 47 -17.87 29.91 -2.00
CA ARG A 47 -17.01 31.08 -1.76
C ARG A 47 -16.67 31.75 -3.09
N ALA A 48 -16.93 33.05 -3.18
CA ALA A 48 -16.53 33.87 -4.31
C ALA A 48 -15.05 34.23 -4.18
N VAL A 49 -14.21 33.74 -5.10
CA VAL A 49 -12.78 33.98 -5.15
C VAL A 49 -12.42 34.72 -6.45
N PRO A 50 -11.36 35.55 -6.47
CA PRO A 50 -10.88 36.15 -7.72
C PRO A 50 -10.63 35.08 -8.80
N ALA A 51 -10.99 35.37 -10.06
CA ALA A 51 -10.83 34.44 -11.17
C ALA A 51 -9.36 34.13 -11.49
N ASP A 52 -8.42 34.90 -10.94
CA ASP A 52 -6.96 34.78 -11.01
C ASP A 52 -6.34 34.27 -9.69
N ALA A 53 -7.13 33.99 -8.65
CA ALA A 53 -6.61 33.47 -7.37
C ALA A 53 -5.78 32.21 -7.56
N GLU A 54 -4.76 32.01 -6.73
CA GLU A 54 -3.99 30.77 -6.74
C GLU A 54 -4.84 29.68 -6.09
N VAL A 55 -5.16 28.62 -6.83
CA VAL A 55 -6.02 27.55 -6.34
C VAL A 55 -5.33 26.21 -6.56
N GLU A 56 -5.16 25.48 -5.48
CA GLU A 56 -4.55 24.15 -5.47
C GLU A 56 -5.56 23.15 -4.90
N VAL A 57 -5.75 22.04 -5.61
CA VAL A 57 -6.51 20.90 -5.11
C VAL A 57 -5.49 19.93 -4.55
N ARG A 58 -5.49 19.76 -3.23
CA ARG A 58 -4.81 18.63 -2.59
C ARG A 58 -5.51 17.38 -3.09
N SER A 59 -4.76 16.52 -3.77
CA SER A 59 -5.30 15.23 -4.20
C SER A 59 -5.66 14.43 -2.94
N LEU A 60 -6.96 14.12 -2.77
CA LEU A 60 -7.36 13.13 -1.77
C LEU A 60 -6.51 11.87 -1.99
N PRO A 61 -5.85 11.35 -0.95
CA PRO A 61 -5.11 10.11 -1.09
C PRO A 61 -6.08 9.03 -1.55
N ARG A 62 -5.73 8.34 -2.65
CA ARG A 62 -6.58 7.30 -3.24
C ARG A 62 -6.92 6.19 -2.24
N TYR A 63 -6.02 5.96 -1.29
CA TYR A 63 -6.15 4.95 -0.24
C TYR A 63 -6.09 5.60 1.13
N VAL A 64 -6.72 4.97 2.13
CA VAL A 64 -6.70 5.40 3.54
C VAL A 64 -5.30 5.50 4.15
N SER A 65 -4.29 4.87 3.55
CA SER A 65 -2.89 5.03 3.95
C SER A 65 -1.93 4.84 2.77
N ARG A 66 -0.66 5.26 2.97
CA ARG A 66 0.43 5.05 2.00
C ARG A 66 0.65 3.58 1.65
N GLY A 67 0.20 2.64 2.50
CA GLY A 67 0.26 1.21 2.19
C GLY A 67 -0.44 0.87 0.88
N GLY A 68 -1.61 1.47 0.61
CA GLY A 68 -2.36 1.15 -0.61
C GLY A 68 -1.59 1.45 -1.90
N LEU A 69 -0.77 2.52 -1.92
CA LEU A 69 0.10 2.85 -3.05
C LEU A 69 1.19 1.79 -3.27
N LYS A 70 1.67 1.14 -2.20
CA LYS A 70 2.68 0.08 -2.32
C LYS A 70 2.08 -1.17 -2.96
N LEU A 71 0.90 -1.58 -2.48
CA LEU A 71 0.23 -2.75 -3.04
C LEU A 71 -0.23 -2.48 -4.46
N GLU A 72 -0.77 -1.30 -4.76
CA GLU A 72 -1.16 -0.92 -6.12
C GLU A 72 0.00 -1.04 -7.11
N ALA A 73 1.17 -0.48 -6.75
CA ALA A 73 2.35 -0.59 -7.60
C ALA A 73 2.79 -2.05 -7.80
N ALA A 74 2.67 -2.89 -6.77
CA ALA A 74 2.98 -4.31 -6.88
C ALA A 74 1.97 -5.09 -7.75
N LEU A 75 0.66 -4.82 -7.62
CA LEU A 75 -0.37 -5.44 -8.48
C LEU A 75 -0.12 -5.09 -9.94
N ALA A 76 0.23 -3.83 -10.23
CA ALA A 76 0.57 -3.37 -11.57
C ALA A 76 1.87 -4.02 -12.09
N ASP A 77 2.96 -3.96 -11.32
CA ASP A 77 4.26 -4.51 -11.72
C ASP A 77 4.20 -6.05 -11.90
N PHE A 78 3.37 -6.75 -11.14
CA PHE A 78 3.20 -8.20 -11.22
C PHE A 78 2.09 -8.65 -12.17
N ALA A 79 1.36 -7.72 -12.78
CA ALA A 79 0.17 -7.96 -13.60
C ALA A 79 -0.82 -8.93 -12.91
N LEU A 80 -1.06 -8.72 -11.61
CA LEU A 80 -1.96 -9.57 -10.82
C LEU A 80 -3.35 -8.95 -10.76
N ASP A 81 -4.33 -9.64 -11.33
CA ASP A 81 -5.75 -9.32 -11.16
C ASP A 81 -6.27 -9.92 -9.86
N VAL A 82 -6.89 -9.09 -9.02
CA VAL A 82 -7.47 -9.48 -7.74
C VAL A 82 -9.01 -9.48 -7.77
N THR A 83 -9.60 -9.24 -8.93
CA THR A 83 -11.05 -9.22 -9.12
C THR A 83 -11.66 -10.55 -8.72
N GLY A 84 -12.63 -10.51 -7.81
CA GLY A 84 -13.36 -11.69 -7.34
C GLY A 84 -12.59 -12.57 -6.34
N LEU A 85 -11.33 -12.27 -6.04
CA LEU A 85 -10.54 -13.09 -5.12
C LEU A 85 -10.97 -12.92 -3.65
N VAL A 86 -10.81 -13.99 -2.88
CA VAL A 86 -10.79 -13.94 -1.42
C VAL A 86 -9.36 -13.67 -0.98
N ALA A 87 -9.13 -12.54 -0.32
CA ALA A 87 -7.80 -12.12 0.13
C ALA A 87 -7.69 -12.10 1.66
N VAL A 88 -6.46 -12.22 2.15
CA VAL A 88 -6.08 -11.97 3.54
C VAL A 88 -5.03 -10.85 3.58
N ASP A 89 -5.27 -9.86 4.44
CA ASP A 89 -4.37 -8.75 4.70
C ASP A 89 -3.75 -8.92 6.09
N VAL A 90 -2.49 -9.32 6.12
CA VAL A 90 -1.73 -9.61 7.35
C VAL A 90 -0.94 -8.38 7.77
N GLY A 91 -1.26 -7.84 8.94
CA GLY A 91 -0.73 -6.57 9.42
C GLY A 91 -1.52 -5.38 8.88
N ALA A 92 -2.85 -5.54 8.78
CA ALA A 92 -3.72 -4.58 8.12
C ALA A 92 -3.56 -3.14 8.64
N SER A 93 -3.28 -2.94 9.93
CA SER A 93 -3.06 -1.64 10.59
C SER A 93 -4.09 -0.57 10.18
N THR A 94 -3.66 0.45 9.42
CA THR A 94 -4.53 1.53 8.88
C THR A 94 -5.30 1.15 7.61
N VAL A 95 -5.17 -0.11 7.17
CA VAL A 95 -6.00 -0.81 6.16
C VAL A 95 -5.74 -0.34 4.74
N GLY A 96 -4.53 0.17 4.47
CA GLY A 96 -4.15 0.62 3.12
C GLY A 96 -4.15 -0.50 2.08
N PHE A 97 -3.70 -1.69 2.45
CA PHE A 97 -3.67 -2.86 1.56
C PHE A 97 -5.08 -3.39 1.29
N THR A 98 -5.87 -3.61 2.33
CA THR A 98 -7.29 -3.95 2.21
C THR A 98 -8.08 -2.95 1.35
N ASP A 99 -7.91 -1.63 1.54
CA ASP A 99 -8.57 -0.62 0.71
C ASP A 99 -8.17 -0.76 -0.77
N CYS A 100 -6.87 -0.98 -1.03
CA CYS A 100 -6.37 -1.25 -2.37
C CYS A 100 -7.00 -2.51 -3.00
N LEU A 101 -7.09 -3.62 -2.26
CA LEU A 101 -7.73 -4.86 -2.72
C LEU A 101 -9.22 -4.64 -3.05
N LEU A 102 -9.96 -3.96 -2.17
CA LEU A 102 -11.39 -3.71 -2.37
C LEU A 102 -11.66 -2.79 -3.56
N GLN A 103 -10.82 -1.78 -3.77
CA GLN A 103 -10.91 -0.88 -4.94
C GLN A 103 -10.55 -1.60 -6.25
N HIS A 104 -9.71 -2.63 -6.20
CA HIS A 104 -9.37 -3.48 -7.35
C HIS A 104 -10.29 -4.72 -7.49
N GLY A 105 -11.40 -4.77 -6.75
CA GLY A 105 -12.46 -5.74 -7.00
C GLY A 105 -12.36 -7.05 -6.22
N ALA A 106 -11.54 -7.16 -5.18
CA ALA A 106 -11.55 -8.32 -4.29
C ALA A 106 -12.96 -8.58 -3.74
N ALA A 107 -13.39 -9.83 -3.74
CA ALA A 107 -14.72 -10.22 -3.30
C ALA A 107 -14.86 -10.16 -1.76
N ARG A 108 -13.77 -10.50 -1.06
CA ARG A 108 -13.70 -10.49 0.41
C ARG A 108 -12.26 -10.29 0.86
N VAL A 109 -12.07 -9.57 1.97
CA VAL A 109 -10.76 -9.37 2.60
C VAL A 109 -10.84 -9.69 4.09
N TYR A 110 -10.00 -10.62 4.56
CA TYR A 110 -9.79 -10.89 5.98
C TYR A 110 -8.65 -9.99 6.48
N ALA A 111 -8.98 -8.95 7.24
CA ALA A 111 -8.01 -7.98 7.75
C ALA A 111 -7.52 -8.41 9.13
N ILE A 112 -6.32 -8.98 9.20
CA ILE A 112 -5.70 -9.51 10.43
C ILE A 112 -4.73 -8.48 10.99
N ASP A 113 -4.93 -8.08 12.25
CA ASP A 113 -4.03 -7.16 12.94
C ASP A 113 -3.91 -7.47 14.44
N VAL A 114 -2.73 -7.24 15.01
CA VAL A 114 -2.49 -7.36 16.45
C VAL A 114 -3.01 -6.17 17.26
N GLY A 115 -3.17 -5.03 16.60
CA GLY A 115 -3.73 -3.80 17.15
C GLY A 115 -5.25 -3.86 17.31
N TYR A 116 -5.78 -2.77 17.85
CA TYR A 116 -7.21 -2.58 18.08
C TYR A 116 -7.60 -1.13 17.74
N GLY A 117 -8.69 -0.97 17.01
CA GLY A 117 -9.24 0.33 16.63
C GLY A 117 -8.45 1.05 15.53
N GLN A 118 -7.58 0.36 14.80
CA GLN A 118 -6.73 0.98 13.77
C GLN A 118 -7.42 1.08 12.40
N LEU A 119 -8.44 0.25 12.18
CA LEU A 119 -9.16 0.20 10.91
C LEU A 119 -10.04 1.44 10.70
N ALA A 120 -9.89 2.08 9.53
CA ALA A 120 -10.76 3.18 9.11
C ALA A 120 -12.23 2.74 9.14
N TRP A 121 -13.10 3.61 9.65
CA TRP A 121 -14.52 3.27 9.87
C TRP A 121 -15.21 2.76 8.61
N SER A 122 -14.96 3.39 7.46
CA SER A 122 -15.52 2.98 6.16
C SER A 122 -15.22 1.52 5.82
N LEU A 123 -14.01 1.06 6.09
CA LEU A 123 -13.55 -0.29 5.77
C LEU A 123 -14.03 -1.30 6.81
N ARG A 124 -14.14 -0.90 8.08
CA ARG A 124 -14.75 -1.74 9.14
C ARG A 124 -16.21 -2.05 8.83
N THR A 125 -16.93 -1.11 8.21
CA THR A 125 -18.35 -1.27 7.86
C THR A 125 -18.58 -1.85 6.46
N ASP A 126 -17.53 -2.07 5.67
CA ASP A 126 -17.68 -2.68 4.34
C ASP A 126 -18.04 -4.16 4.51
N PRO A 127 -19.15 -4.65 3.90
CA PRO A 127 -19.61 -6.03 4.06
C PRO A 127 -18.63 -7.08 3.49
N ARG A 128 -17.66 -6.66 2.68
CA ARG A 128 -16.60 -7.52 2.14
C ARG A 128 -15.43 -7.69 3.11
N VAL A 129 -15.35 -6.92 4.19
CA VAL A 129 -14.24 -6.96 5.14
C VAL A 129 -14.61 -7.77 6.37
N VAL A 130 -13.79 -8.77 6.69
CA VAL A 130 -13.85 -9.50 7.95
C VAL A 130 -12.70 -9.04 8.83
N VAL A 131 -13.03 -8.31 9.90
CA VAL A 131 -12.04 -7.72 10.80
C VAL A 131 -11.59 -8.74 11.86
N MET A 132 -10.29 -9.02 11.90
CA MET A 132 -9.64 -9.91 12.85
C MET A 132 -8.58 -9.13 13.65
N GLU A 133 -9.05 -8.23 14.52
CA GLU A 133 -8.20 -7.44 15.42
C GLU A 133 -7.73 -8.25 16.64
N ARG A 134 -6.72 -7.73 17.35
CA ARG A 134 -6.08 -8.41 18.50
C ARG A 134 -5.65 -9.84 18.17
N THR A 135 -5.36 -10.10 16.91
CA THR A 135 -5.09 -11.43 16.38
C THR A 135 -3.65 -11.46 15.88
N ASN A 136 -2.82 -12.25 16.55
CA ASN A 136 -1.46 -12.49 16.10
C ASN A 136 -1.46 -13.59 15.05
N ILE A 137 -1.05 -13.25 13.83
CA ILE A 137 -0.98 -14.19 12.69
C ILE A 137 -0.27 -15.50 13.02
N ARG A 138 0.73 -15.47 13.92
CA ARG A 138 1.48 -16.65 14.36
C ARG A 138 0.63 -17.73 15.05
N HIS A 139 -0.58 -17.38 15.46
CA HIS A 139 -1.51 -18.27 16.16
C HIS A 139 -2.75 -18.59 15.31
N VAL A 140 -2.86 -18.03 14.10
CA VAL A 140 -3.97 -18.30 13.19
C VAL A 140 -3.66 -19.57 12.40
N THR A 141 -4.58 -20.53 12.45
CA THR A 141 -4.48 -21.80 11.73
C THR A 141 -5.59 -22.00 10.70
N ALA A 142 -6.64 -21.18 10.75
CA ALA A 142 -7.75 -21.18 9.81
C ALA A 142 -8.40 -19.79 9.77
N LEU A 143 -8.96 -19.43 8.62
CA LEU A 143 -9.84 -18.26 8.51
C LEU A 143 -11.25 -18.61 9.04
N PRO A 144 -12.03 -17.61 9.46
CA PRO A 144 -13.45 -17.79 9.75
C PRO A 144 -14.16 -18.53 8.63
N ASP A 145 -15.09 -19.42 9.01
CA ASP A 145 -15.87 -20.28 8.12
C ASP A 145 -15.05 -21.35 7.35
N GLY A 146 -13.77 -21.53 7.68
CA GLY A 146 -12.91 -22.54 7.06
C GLY A 146 -12.54 -22.24 5.59
N VAL A 147 -12.76 -21.00 5.15
CA VAL A 147 -12.43 -20.55 3.80
C VAL A 147 -10.92 -20.55 3.59
N LEU A 148 -10.49 -20.95 2.39
CA LEU A 148 -9.12 -20.79 1.93
C LEU A 148 -9.04 -19.51 1.07
N ALA A 149 -8.05 -18.66 1.33
CA ALA A 149 -7.85 -17.43 0.56
C ALA A 149 -7.03 -17.69 -0.71
N ASP A 150 -7.35 -16.98 -1.79
CA ASP A 150 -6.67 -17.02 -3.08
C ASP A 150 -5.42 -16.11 -3.11
N LEU A 151 -5.36 -15.13 -2.19
CA LEU A 151 -4.27 -14.16 -2.10
C LEU A 151 -3.97 -13.82 -0.64
N ALA A 152 -2.69 -13.80 -0.27
CA ALA A 152 -2.22 -13.11 0.94
C ALA A 152 -1.41 -11.87 0.59
N VAL A 153 -1.67 -10.78 1.31
CA VAL A 153 -0.81 -9.60 1.33
C VAL A 153 -0.25 -9.41 2.74
N ILE A 154 1.05 -9.15 2.88
CA ILE A 154 1.72 -9.08 4.19
C ILE A 154 2.47 -7.75 4.35
N ASP A 155 2.05 -6.91 5.30
CA ASP A 155 2.69 -5.64 5.69
C ASP A 155 2.91 -5.55 7.21
N CYS A 156 3.64 -6.51 7.77
CA CYS A 156 3.94 -6.52 9.20
C CYS A 156 5.11 -5.60 9.58
N SER A 157 5.09 -5.03 10.78
CA SER A 157 6.22 -4.26 11.34
C SER A 157 6.75 -4.92 12.61
N PHE A 158 8.03 -4.73 12.92
CA PHE A 158 8.71 -5.27 14.11
C PHE A 158 8.80 -6.81 14.16
N ILE A 159 8.58 -7.47 13.03
CA ILE A 159 8.67 -8.93 12.87
C ILE A 159 9.16 -9.26 11.46
N GLY A 160 10.01 -10.27 11.33
CA GLY A 160 10.50 -10.76 10.05
C GLY A 160 9.50 -11.67 9.34
N LEU A 161 9.62 -11.75 8.02
CA LEU A 161 8.79 -12.63 7.18
C LEU A 161 8.93 -14.11 7.54
N ASP A 162 10.07 -14.51 8.12
CA ASP A 162 10.31 -15.88 8.58
C ASP A 162 9.32 -16.36 9.65
N LYS A 163 8.73 -15.44 10.42
CA LYS A 163 7.73 -15.77 11.46
C LYS A 163 6.29 -15.68 10.98
N VAL A 164 6.01 -14.86 9.97
CA VAL A 164 4.62 -14.59 9.53
C VAL A 164 4.24 -15.37 8.27
N LEU A 165 5.20 -15.68 7.40
CA LEU A 165 4.93 -16.41 6.17
C LEU A 165 4.44 -17.85 6.44
N PRO A 166 5.12 -18.69 7.27
CA PRO A 166 4.65 -20.06 7.51
C PRO A 166 3.20 -20.20 8.02
N PRO A 167 2.76 -19.47 9.08
CA PRO A 167 1.38 -19.58 9.54
C PRO A 167 0.39 -19.06 8.50
N THR A 168 0.76 -18.04 7.72
CA THR A 168 -0.12 -17.50 6.65
C THR A 168 -0.45 -18.56 5.61
N LEU A 169 0.51 -19.42 5.24
CA LEU A 169 0.31 -20.47 4.23
C LEU A 169 -0.72 -21.54 4.61
N THR A 170 -1.07 -21.65 5.90
CA THR A 170 -1.93 -22.74 6.41
C THR A 170 -3.40 -22.63 6.00
N PHE A 171 -3.84 -21.43 5.61
CA PHE A 171 -5.21 -21.13 5.22
C PHE A 171 -5.30 -20.49 3.83
N LEU A 172 -4.28 -20.71 2.99
CA LEU A 172 -4.29 -20.33 1.59
C LEU A 172 -4.66 -21.52 0.70
N ALA A 173 -5.33 -21.22 -0.42
CA ALA A 173 -5.58 -22.19 -1.47
C ALA A 173 -4.25 -22.72 -2.06
N PRO A 174 -4.24 -23.94 -2.64
CA PRO A 174 -3.03 -24.52 -3.21
C PRO A 174 -2.35 -23.62 -4.25
N ASP A 175 -3.13 -22.91 -5.06
CA ASP A 175 -2.63 -22.05 -6.14
C ASP A 175 -2.54 -20.57 -5.75
N ALA A 176 -2.69 -20.26 -4.46
CA ALA A 176 -2.73 -18.89 -3.98
C ALA A 176 -1.40 -18.14 -4.19
N ASP A 177 -1.52 -16.85 -4.50
CA ASP A 177 -0.40 -15.92 -4.50
C ASP A 177 -0.18 -15.33 -3.09
N VAL A 178 1.06 -14.96 -2.81
CA VAL A 178 1.44 -14.15 -1.66
C VAL A 178 2.25 -12.95 -2.13
N ILE A 179 1.82 -11.75 -1.78
CA ILE A 179 2.61 -10.53 -1.93
C ILE A 179 3.08 -10.10 -0.53
N ALA A 180 4.38 -10.16 -0.29
CA ALA A 180 4.95 -9.78 1.00
C ALA A 180 5.84 -8.55 0.89
N LEU A 181 5.68 -7.60 1.82
CA LEU A 181 6.53 -6.43 1.93
C LEU A 181 7.78 -6.79 2.76
N ILE A 182 8.93 -6.79 2.09
CA ILE A 182 10.26 -6.94 2.68
C ILE A 182 10.69 -5.60 3.25
N LYS A 183 10.88 -5.55 4.56
CA LYS A 183 11.35 -4.38 5.31
C LYS A 183 12.74 -4.66 5.88
N PRO A 184 13.83 -4.26 5.20
CA PRO A 184 15.19 -4.66 5.59
C PRO A 184 15.51 -4.43 7.07
N GLN A 185 15.01 -3.35 7.68
CA GLN A 185 15.20 -3.01 9.08
C GLN A 185 14.62 -4.02 10.09
N PHE A 186 13.71 -4.91 9.66
CA PHE A 186 13.12 -5.97 10.50
C PHE A 186 13.66 -7.37 10.15
N GLU A 187 14.45 -7.48 9.08
CA GLU A 187 15.01 -8.75 8.59
C GLU A 187 16.50 -8.92 8.96
N VAL A 188 17.14 -7.88 9.51
CA VAL A 188 18.57 -7.89 9.85
C VAL A 188 18.82 -7.72 11.35
N GLY A 189 20.02 -8.11 11.78
CA GLY A 189 20.50 -7.87 13.14
C GLY A 189 20.80 -6.39 13.40
N ARG A 190 20.96 -6.03 14.69
CA ARG A 190 21.19 -4.64 15.13
C ARG A 190 22.39 -3.96 14.47
N ASP A 191 23.44 -4.73 14.14
CA ASP A 191 24.68 -4.21 13.57
C ASP A 191 24.51 -3.67 12.13
N ASP A 192 23.50 -4.15 11.41
CA ASP A 192 23.19 -3.70 10.05
C ASP A 192 22.19 -2.52 10.02
N VAL A 193 21.66 -2.13 11.18
CA VAL A 193 20.68 -1.04 11.31
C VAL A 193 21.40 0.25 11.69
N GLY A 194 21.50 1.17 10.74
CA GLY A 194 22.15 2.47 10.95
C GLY A 194 21.33 3.44 11.79
N LYS A 195 21.89 4.65 12.00
CA LYS A 195 21.26 5.74 12.74
C LYS A 195 19.84 6.01 12.24
N GLY A 196 18.90 6.10 13.20
CA GLY A 196 17.48 6.34 12.95
C GLY A 196 16.68 5.09 12.59
N GLY A 197 17.24 3.88 12.74
CA GLY A 197 16.55 2.65 12.36
C GLY A 197 16.52 2.40 10.86
N VAL A 198 17.50 2.95 10.12
CA VAL A 198 17.49 2.95 8.65
C VAL A 198 18.63 2.13 8.07
N VAL A 199 18.28 1.15 7.23
CA VAL A 199 19.22 0.35 6.46
C VAL A 199 19.50 1.05 5.14
N ARG A 200 20.73 1.57 4.98
CA ARG A 200 21.16 2.32 3.79
C ARG A 200 22.05 1.51 2.84
N ASP A 201 22.74 0.50 3.35
CA ASP A 201 23.68 -0.28 2.56
C ASP A 201 22.94 -1.21 1.59
N ARG A 202 23.21 -1.04 0.30
CA ARG A 202 22.65 -1.86 -0.79
C ARG A 202 23.08 -3.32 -0.70
N LYS A 203 24.25 -3.61 -0.13
CA LYS A 203 24.71 -4.98 0.11
C LYS A 203 23.81 -5.67 1.14
N VAL A 204 23.39 -4.94 2.17
CA VAL A 204 22.43 -5.44 3.16
C VAL A 204 21.06 -5.65 2.51
N HIS A 205 20.57 -4.71 1.69
CA HIS A 205 19.32 -4.90 0.95
C HIS A 205 19.33 -6.16 0.07
N ARG A 206 20.41 -6.38 -0.71
CA ARG A 206 20.57 -7.59 -1.51
C ARG A 206 20.54 -8.84 -0.64
N ARG A 207 21.31 -8.86 0.45
CA ARG A 207 21.35 -10.01 1.38
C ARG A 207 19.98 -10.33 1.94
N VAL A 208 19.20 -9.32 2.33
CA VAL A 208 17.83 -9.50 2.83
C VAL A 208 16.92 -10.11 1.76
N ILE A 209 16.93 -9.56 0.54
CA ILE A 209 16.10 -10.06 -0.57
C ILE A 209 16.45 -11.53 -0.85
N THR A 210 17.74 -11.86 -0.98
CA THR A 210 18.20 -13.22 -1.25
C THR A 210 17.84 -14.18 -0.11
N ALA A 211 18.04 -13.78 1.15
CA ALA A 211 17.70 -14.60 2.30
C ALA A 211 16.19 -14.85 2.42
N THR A 212 15.37 -13.82 2.16
CA THR A 212 13.90 -13.93 2.16
C THR A 212 13.43 -14.88 1.07
N ALA A 213 13.95 -14.74 -0.15
CA ALA A 213 13.63 -15.62 -1.27
C ALA A 213 14.03 -17.07 -0.98
N ALA A 214 15.24 -17.31 -0.47
CA ALA A 214 15.73 -18.65 -0.12
C ALA A 214 14.86 -19.29 0.99
N PHE A 215 14.46 -18.51 1.99
CA PHE A 215 13.54 -18.97 3.03
C PHE A 215 12.18 -19.37 2.45
N ALA A 216 11.59 -18.52 1.59
CA ALA A 216 10.32 -18.82 0.93
C ALA A 216 10.41 -20.08 0.06
N GLN A 217 11.51 -20.27 -0.68
CA GLN A 217 11.78 -21.48 -1.45
C GLN A 217 11.88 -22.72 -0.57
N GLY A 218 12.49 -22.61 0.61
CA GLY A 218 12.50 -23.67 1.62
C GLY A 218 11.11 -24.08 2.13
N LEU A 219 10.11 -23.21 2.00
CA LEU A 219 8.70 -23.51 2.28
C LEU A 219 7.93 -24.07 1.08
N GLY A 220 8.61 -24.33 -0.04
CA GLY A 220 7.98 -24.82 -1.28
C GLY A 220 7.33 -23.72 -2.12
N LEU A 221 7.69 -22.45 -1.92
CA LEU A 221 7.20 -21.33 -2.72
C LEU A 221 8.15 -21.00 -3.88
N THR A 222 7.57 -20.67 -5.03
CA THR A 222 8.29 -20.11 -6.16
C THR A 222 8.25 -18.59 -6.11
N VAL A 223 9.40 -17.94 -6.25
CA VAL A 223 9.49 -16.48 -6.41
C VAL A 223 9.18 -16.12 -7.85
N THR A 224 8.11 -15.37 -8.08
CA THR A 224 7.65 -15.00 -9.43
C THR A 224 7.72 -13.50 -9.70
N GLY A 225 7.95 -12.68 -8.67
CA GLY A 225 8.06 -11.24 -8.81
C GLY A 225 8.85 -10.59 -7.70
N LEU A 226 9.55 -9.50 -8.03
CA LEU A 226 10.25 -8.64 -7.08
C LEU A 226 10.17 -7.20 -7.58
N THR A 227 9.70 -6.28 -6.75
CA THR A 227 9.69 -4.84 -7.04
C THR A 227 10.09 -4.01 -5.82
N VAL A 228 10.34 -2.71 -6.03
CA VAL A 228 10.61 -1.74 -4.96
C VAL A 228 9.32 -0.99 -4.62
N SER A 229 9.07 -0.77 -3.33
CA SER A 229 7.97 0.08 -2.87
C SER A 229 8.14 1.52 -3.41
N PRO A 230 7.10 2.13 -4.00
CA PRO A 230 7.15 3.51 -4.49
C PRO A 230 7.25 4.54 -3.36
N ALA A 231 6.85 4.16 -2.14
CA ALA A 231 6.92 5.00 -0.95
C ALA A 231 7.88 4.39 0.08
N PRO A 232 8.82 5.16 0.65
CA PRO A 232 9.67 4.66 1.72
C PRO A 232 8.87 4.43 3.00
N GLY A 233 9.41 3.57 3.87
CA GLY A 233 8.90 3.41 5.23
C GLY A 233 8.97 4.72 6.04
N PRO A 234 8.28 4.84 7.19
CA PRO A 234 8.20 6.09 7.95
C PRO A 234 9.54 6.73 8.31
N ALA A 235 10.57 5.92 8.56
CA ALA A 235 11.93 6.38 8.86
C ALA A 235 12.81 6.61 7.61
N GLY A 236 12.27 6.44 6.40
CA GLY A 236 13.03 6.56 5.14
C GLY A 236 13.68 5.26 4.66
N ASN A 237 13.27 4.09 5.19
CA ASN A 237 13.73 2.80 4.70
C ASN A 237 13.20 2.53 3.30
N ILE A 238 14.07 2.02 2.42
CA ILE A 238 13.63 1.42 1.16
C ILE A 238 13.04 0.06 1.51
N GLU A 239 11.87 -0.22 0.96
CA GLU A 239 11.13 -1.47 1.15
C GLU A 239 10.90 -2.12 -0.21
N PHE A 240 10.74 -3.44 -0.25
CA PHE A 240 10.58 -4.21 -1.48
C PHE A 240 9.34 -5.09 -1.38
N LEU A 241 8.69 -5.41 -2.49
CA LEU A 241 7.60 -6.39 -2.52
C LEU A 241 8.06 -7.62 -3.29
N ILE A 242 7.78 -8.79 -2.73
CA ILE A 242 8.04 -10.09 -3.36
C ILE A 242 6.73 -10.80 -3.61
N ARG A 243 6.56 -11.35 -4.83
CA ARG A 243 5.46 -12.24 -5.19
C ARG A 243 5.94 -13.69 -5.11
N LEU A 244 5.18 -14.49 -4.37
CA LEU A 244 5.43 -15.89 -4.10
C LEU A 244 4.19 -16.69 -4.47
N THR A 245 4.34 -17.89 -5.01
CA THR A 245 3.22 -18.80 -5.28
C THR A 245 3.61 -20.25 -5.03
N ARG A 246 2.64 -21.09 -4.67
CA ARG A 246 2.78 -22.56 -4.68
C ARG A 246 2.37 -23.18 -6.02
N ALA A 247 1.68 -22.41 -6.88
CA ALA A 247 1.30 -22.88 -8.20
C ALA A 247 2.54 -23.12 -9.08
N PRO A 248 2.48 -24.06 -10.04
CA PRO A 248 3.53 -24.21 -11.04
C PRO A 248 3.74 -22.90 -11.80
N ALA A 249 4.91 -22.28 -11.63
CA ALA A 249 5.26 -21.02 -12.26
C ALA A 249 6.73 -21.01 -12.68
N LEU A 250 7.06 -20.17 -13.67
CA LEU A 250 8.45 -19.93 -14.03
C LEU A 250 9.12 -19.10 -12.92
N PRO A 251 10.25 -19.57 -12.36
CA PRO A 251 10.96 -18.81 -11.34
C PRO A 251 11.56 -17.54 -11.95
N LEU A 252 11.51 -16.46 -11.18
CA LEU A 252 12.19 -15.22 -11.47
C LEU A 252 13.72 -15.43 -11.46
N ASP A 253 14.45 -14.81 -12.39
CA ASP A 253 15.89 -14.61 -12.23
C ASP A 253 16.11 -13.62 -11.08
N LEU A 254 16.26 -14.17 -9.88
CA LEU A 254 16.35 -13.39 -8.66
C LEU A 254 17.57 -12.45 -8.65
N ALA A 255 18.70 -12.86 -9.25
CA ALA A 255 19.90 -12.04 -9.27
C ALA A 255 19.68 -10.80 -10.13
N GLN A 256 19.18 -10.99 -11.36
CA GLN A 256 18.86 -9.92 -12.29
C GLN A 256 17.78 -9.00 -11.72
N ALA A 257 16.69 -9.57 -11.19
CA ALA A 257 15.60 -8.79 -10.60
C ALA A 257 16.09 -7.97 -9.40
N THR A 258 16.97 -8.54 -8.56
CA THR A 258 17.56 -7.81 -7.42
C THR A 258 18.40 -6.62 -7.90
N ASP A 259 19.18 -6.77 -8.98
CA ASP A 259 19.94 -5.67 -9.56
C ASP A 259 19.01 -4.54 -10.05
N GLN A 260 17.93 -4.90 -10.74
CA GLN A 260 16.95 -3.96 -11.29
C GLN A 260 16.22 -3.18 -10.19
N VAL A 261 15.71 -3.85 -9.16
CA VAL A 261 14.98 -3.14 -8.08
C VAL A 261 15.90 -2.25 -7.25
N LEU A 262 17.16 -2.65 -7.03
CA LEU A 262 18.13 -1.79 -6.35
C LEU A 262 18.54 -0.58 -7.20
N ALA A 263 18.55 -0.71 -8.52
CA ALA A 263 18.75 0.43 -9.42
C ALA A 263 17.53 1.38 -9.39
N ARG A 264 16.31 0.86 -9.44
CA ARG A 264 15.06 1.64 -9.34
C ARG A 264 14.93 2.35 -7.99
N ALA A 265 15.32 1.70 -6.90
CA ALA A 265 15.37 2.31 -5.58
C ALA A 265 16.32 3.52 -5.51
N ALA A 266 17.44 3.47 -6.23
CA ALA A 266 18.40 4.57 -6.29
C ALA A 266 17.89 5.76 -7.13
N SER A 267 17.05 5.52 -8.16
CA SER A 267 16.43 6.60 -8.92
C SER A 267 15.33 7.31 -8.15
N LEU A 268 14.53 6.59 -7.35
CA LEU A 268 13.46 7.19 -6.55
C LEU A 268 14.01 8.21 -5.53
N LYS A 269 15.17 7.95 -4.93
CA LYS A 269 15.84 8.87 -4.00
C LYS A 269 16.34 10.18 -4.62
N ARG A 270 16.36 10.31 -5.95
CA ARG A 270 16.87 11.51 -6.65
C ARG A 270 15.75 12.47 -7.07
N GLN A 271 14.48 12.10 -6.84
CA GLN A 271 13.31 12.88 -7.25
C GLN A 271 12.67 13.66 -6.09
N ASP A 272 13.19 13.49 -4.87
CA ASP A 272 12.87 14.28 -3.67
C ASP A 272 14.01 15.25 -3.33
#